data_AF-A0A8J2PCU9-F1
#
_entry.id   AF-A0A8J2PCU9-F1
#
_cell.length_a   1.000
_cell.length_b   1.000
_cell.length_c   1.000
_cell.angle_alpha   90.00
_cell.angle_beta   90.00
_cell.angle_gamma   90.00
#
_symmetry.space_group_name_H-M   'P 1'
#
loop_
_entity.id
_entity.type
_entity.pdbx_description
1 polymer ?
#
loop_
_entity_poly.entity_id
_entity_poly.type
_entity_poly.pdbx_seq_one_letter_code
_entity_poly.pdbx_strand_id
1 'polypeptide(L)' 'MIEPLVLLLTLLIVWKFSRKRDAKFPPGPTGLNILGNLPMLWNRIDKTLRHLKKTGGPIVGVRFGTY' A
#
# COMPACT_ATOMS: atom_id res chain seq x y z
N MET A 1 -4.90 -32.87 2.98
CA MET A 1 -3.66 -32.04 3.02
C MET A 1 -3.67 -30.87 2.03
N ILE A 2 -4.62 -30.77 1.10
CA ILE A 2 -4.68 -29.72 0.07
C ILE A 2 -5.41 -28.45 0.57
N GLU A 3 -6.34 -28.58 1.51
CA GLU A 3 -7.12 -27.49 2.13
C GLU A 3 -6.33 -26.22 2.52
N PRO A 4 -5.19 -26.29 3.25
CA PRO A 4 -4.47 -25.07 3.64
C PRO A 4 -3.85 -24.35 2.44
N LEU A 5 -3.48 -25.09 1.39
CA LEU A 5 -2.90 -24.51 0.17
C LEU A 5 -3.95 -23.70 -0.59
N VAL A 6 -5.19 -24.21 -0.67
CA VAL A 6 -6.31 -23.54 -1.34
C VAL A 6 -6.72 -22.27 -0.59
N LEU A 7 -6.77 -22.32 0.74
CA LEU A 7 -7.03 -21.15 1.59
C LEU A 7 -5.94 -20.08 1.45
N LEU A 8 -4.67 -20.48 1.41
CA LEU A 8 -3.56 -19.56 1.21
C LEU A 8 -3.62 -18.91 -0.18
N LEU A 9 -3.90 -19.70 -1.22
CA LEU A 9 -3.98 -19.20 -2.59
C LEU A 9 -5.12 -18.20 -2.77
N THR A 10 -6.30 -18.53 -2.23
CA THR A 10 -7.48 -17.65 -2.26
C THR A 10 -7.22 -16.35 -1.51
N LEU A 11 -6.60 -16.40 -0.33
CA LEU A 11 -6.19 -15.20 0.41
C LEU A 11 -5.23 -14.32 -0.41
N LEU A 12 -4.22 -14.92 -1.05
CA LEU A 12 -3.27 -14.18 -1.89
C LEU A 12 -3.93 -13.54 -3.11
N ILE A 13 -4.89 -14.23 -3.75
CA ILE A 13 -5.64 -13.71 -4.89
C ILE A 13 -6.51 -12.52 -4.47
N VAL A 14 -7.24 -12.65 -3.36
CA VAL A 14 -8.04 -11.54 -2.79
C VAL A 14 -7.14 -10.36 -2.42
N TRP A 15 -5.95 -10.64 -1.88
CA TRP A 15 -4.96 -9.62 -1.56
C TRP A 15 -4.38 -8.95 -2.82
N LYS A 16 -4.23 -9.68 -3.93
CA LYS A 16 -3.80 -9.06 -5.20
C LYS A 16 -4.90 -8.20 -5.82
N PHE A 17 -6.16 -8.66 -5.78
CA PHE A 17 -7.30 -7.99 -6.42
C PHE A 17 -7.85 -6.79 -5.66
N SER A 18 -7.74 -6.76 -4.33
CA SER A 18 -8.16 -5.60 -3.52
C SER A 18 -7.25 -4.39 -3.72
N ARG A 19 -6.14 -4.54 -4.46
CA ARG A 19 -5.17 -3.48 -4.77
C ARG A 19 -5.67 -2.57 -5.90
N LYS A 20 -6.91 -2.06 -5.79
CA LYS A 20 -7.41 -1.04 -6.71
C LYS A 20 -6.81 0.32 -6.32
N ARG A 21 -6.09 0.93 -7.27
CA ARG A 21 -5.70 2.34 -7.18
C ARG A 21 -6.79 3.16 -7.86
N ASP A 22 -7.44 4.03 -7.11
CA ASP A 22 -8.33 5.02 -7.67
C ASP A 22 -7.51 5.97 -8.55
N ALA A 23 -7.78 5.95 -9.87
CA ALA A 23 -7.04 6.71 -10.87
C ALA A 23 -7.13 8.24 -10.70
N LYS A 24 -8.00 8.72 -9.80
CA LYS A 24 -8.16 10.14 -9.47
C LYS A 24 -7.15 10.67 -8.46
N PHE A 25 -6.40 9.81 -7.76
CA PHE A 25 -5.42 10.29 -6.78
C PHE A 25 -4.05 10.53 -7.41
N PRO A 26 -3.29 11.50 -6.88
CA PRO A 26 -1.91 11.73 -7.30
C PRO A 26 -1.10 10.43 -7.19
N PRO A 27 -0.15 10.20 -8.12
CA PRO A 27 0.71 9.03 -8.08
C PRO A 27 1.45 8.97 -6.74
N GLY A 28 1.53 7.76 -6.17
CA GLY A 28 2.09 7.57 -4.85
C GLY A 28 2.54 6.14 -4.59
N PRO A 29 3.30 5.93 -3.50
CA PRO A 29 3.82 4.61 -3.14
C PRO A 29 2.69 3.60 -2.94
N THR A 30 2.94 2.37 -3.40
CA THR A 30 1.98 1.27 -3.26
C THR A 30 1.86 0.83 -1.81
N GLY A 31 0.75 1.17 -1.17
CA GLY A 31 0.43 0.64 0.14
C GLY A 31 0.14 -0.86 0.14
N LEU A 32 0.24 -1.46 1.32
CA LEU A 32 -0.41 -2.73 1.65
C LEU A 32 -1.93 -2.54 1.67
N ASN A 33 -2.70 -3.60 1.44
CA ASN A 33 -4.15 -3.48 1.39
C ASN A 33 -4.78 -3.02 2.71
N ILE A 34 -4.28 -3.51 3.85
CA ILE A 34 -4.85 -3.21 5.17
C ILE A 34 -4.15 -2.01 5.81
N LEU A 35 -2.82 -2.01 5.80
CA LEU A 35 -2.02 -0.98 6.48
C LEU A 35 -1.77 0.24 5.58
N GLY A 36 -2.09 0.19 4.29
CA GLY A 36 -1.67 1.23 3.35
C GLY A 36 -0.14 1.38 3.38
N ASN A 37 0.31 2.63 3.42
CA ASN A 37 1.72 3.00 3.52
C ASN A 37 2.20 3.18 4.98
N LEU A 38 1.37 2.85 5.98
CA LEU A 38 1.74 2.98 7.41
C LEU A 38 3.07 2.32 7.78
N PRO A 39 3.42 1.11 7.33
CA PRO A 39 4.68 0.47 7.74
C PRO A 39 5.92 1.27 7.30
N MET A 40 5.83 1.91 6.12
CA MET A 40 6.89 2.76 5.58
C MET A 40 6.98 4.10 6.32
N LEU A 41 5.85 4.63 6.82
CA LEU A 41 5.84 5.85 7.61
C LEU A 41 6.26 5.61 9.06
N TRP A 42 5.78 4.54 9.71
CA TRP A 42 5.93 4.28 11.14
C TRP A 42 7.39 4.34 11.64
N ASN A 43 8.33 3.85 10.84
CA ASN A 43 9.73 3.78 11.26
C ASN A 43 10.45 5.14 11.21
N ARG A 44 10.27 5.92 10.15
CA ARG A 44 11.02 7.17 9.88
C ARG A 44 10.22 8.14 9.02
N ILE A 45 9.13 8.69 9.58
CA ILE A 45 8.24 9.65 8.88
C ILE A 45 9.05 10.78 8.22
N ASP A 46 10.03 11.35 8.92
CA ASP A 46 10.85 12.46 8.45
C ASP A 46 11.63 12.12 7.16
N LYS A 47 12.24 10.93 7.10
CA LYS A 47 12.98 10.46 5.92
C LYS A 47 12.02 10.06 4.80
N THR A 48 10.93 9.40 5.16
CA THR A 48 9.91 8.93 4.24
C THR A 48 9.26 10.11 3.50
N LEU A 49 8.86 11.17 4.20
CA LEU A 49 8.28 12.37 3.58
C LEU A 49 9.29 13.11 2.68
N ARG A 50 10.56 13.21 3.10
CA ARG A 50 11.61 13.80 2.25
C ARG A 50 11.83 12.99 0.96
N HIS A 51 11.78 11.66 1.07
CA HIS A 51 11.89 10.78 -0.10
C HIS A 51 10.68 10.93 -1.03
N LEU A 52 9.47 10.94 -0.47
CA LEU A 52 8.23 11.13 -1.25
C LEU A 52 8.21 12.47 -1.99
N LYS A 53 8.65 13.55 -1.33
CA LYS A 53 8.80 14.87 -1.98
C LYS A 53 9.77 14.83 -3.17
N LYS A 54 10.87 14.07 -3.05
CA LYS A 54 11.84 13.91 -4.14
C LYS A 54 11.30 13.09 -5.30
N THR A 55 10.52 12.04 -5.04
CA THR A 55 10.07 11.10 -6.08
C THR A 55 8.74 11.49 -6.74
N GLY A 56 7.80 12.05 -5.98
CA GLY A 56 6.44 12.37 -6.45
C GLY A 56 6.14 13.86 -6.50
N GLY A 57 7.10 14.72 -6.12
CA GLY A 57 6.91 16.16 -6.09
C GLY A 57 6.16 16.66 -4.84
N PRO A 58 5.63 17.89 -4.86
CA PRO A 58 5.04 18.52 -3.69
C PRO A 58 3.72 17.88 -3.22
N ILE A 59 3.04 17.12 -4.07
CA ILE A 59 1.76 16.47 -3.78
C ILE A 59 1.88 14.98 -4.10
N VAL A 60 1.76 14.12 -3.09
CA VAL A 60 1.88 12.66 -3.21
C VAL A 60 0.73 11.97 -2.49
N GLY A 61 0.11 10.99 -3.14
CA GLY A 61 -0.95 10.18 -2.54
C GLY A 61 -0.38 9.16 -1.56
N VAL A 62 -0.77 9.24 -0.28
CA VAL A 62 -0.37 8.27 0.76
C VAL A 62 -1.62 7.66 1.38
N ARG A 63 -1.73 6.33 1.40
CA ARG A 63 -2.83 5.62 2.08
C ARG A 63 -2.44 5.37 3.52
N PHE A 64 -3.29 5.76 4.47
CA PHE A 64 -3.14 5.47 5.89
C PHE A 64 -4.18 4.44 6.29
N GLY A 65 -3.75 3.19 6.48
CA GLY A 65 -4.69 2.12 6.80
C GLY A 65 -5.66 1.83 5.65
N THR A 66 -6.80 1.25 6.01
CA THR A 66 -7.89 0.90 5.11
C THR A 66 -8.84 2.08 4.88
N TYR A 67 -9.27 2.22 3.62
CA TYR A 67 -10.62 2.67 3.32
C TYR A 67 -11.61 1.64 3.87
#